data_AF-A0A6V8MD01-F1
#
_entry.id   AF-A0A6V8MD01-F1
#
_cell.length_a   1.000
_cell.length_b   1.000
_cell.length_c   1.000
_cell.angle_alpha   90.00
_cell.angle_beta   90.00
_cell.angle_gamma   90.00
#
_symmetry.space_group_name_H-M   'P 1'
#
loop_
_entity.id
_entity.type
_entity.pdbx_description
1 polymer ?
#
loop_
_entity_poly.entity_id
_entity_poly.type
_entity_poly.pdbx_seq_one_letter_code
_entity_poly.pdbx_strand_id
1 'polypeptide(L)'
;MICPYCKETILDGAIKCRYCGSMLNAQPYGSSAESVDDAELRAFIGRNCDYYTAQFQKFTVTGREEFAPTWNWSAFGFTFVWMLYRKMYWQSAVTFLIFCVPGVNLLLHIAVGIVSNYLYYRHVLGKISDLKRTSTPQNLSPALQQLGGVHTWAITVGIVAAVILVLSISFMFATISTLILGGMH
;
A
#
# COMPACT_ATOMS: atom_id res chain seq x y z
N MET A 1 30.78 2.46 -6.33
CA MET A 1 29.56 3.17 -6.81
C MET A 1 28.39 2.92 -5.85
N ILE A 2 27.34 3.75 -5.84
CA ILE A 2 26.14 3.52 -4.99
C ILE A 2 25.09 2.76 -5.80
N CYS A 3 24.49 1.71 -5.21
CA CYS A 3 23.39 0.97 -5.83
C CYS A 3 22.18 1.91 -6.05
N PRO A 4 21.64 2.05 -7.28
CA PRO A 4 20.53 2.97 -7.54
C PRO A 4 19.23 2.55 -6.83
N TYR A 5 19.09 1.26 -6.49
CA TYR A 5 17.90 0.68 -5.87
C TYR A 5 17.94 0.73 -4.33
N CYS A 6 18.95 0.11 -3.70
CA CYS A 6 19.00 0.03 -2.23
C CYS A 6 19.88 1.07 -1.55
N LYS A 7 20.57 1.93 -2.33
CA LYS A 7 21.47 2.98 -1.85
C LYS A 7 22.69 2.51 -1.06
N GLU A 8 22.94 1.20 -1.01
CA GLU A 8 24.16 0.66 -0.44
C GLU A 8 25.38 0.87 -1.35
N THR A 9 26.56 0.96 -0.73
CA THR A 9 27.83 1.09 -1.46
C THR A 9 28.23 -0.28 -2.02
N ILE A 10 28.50 -0.34 -3.32
CA ILE A 10 28.85 -1.57 -4.06
C ILE A 10 30.17 -1.42 -4.81
N LEU A 11 30.78 -2.57 -5.11
CA LEU A 11 31.99 -2.65 -5.94
C LEU A 11 31.76 -2.00 -7.31
N ASP A 12 32.76 -1.27 -7.80
CA ASP A 12 32.73 -0.70 -9.14
C ASP A 12 32.71 -1.82 -10.19
N GLY A 13 31.79 -1.72 -11.16
CA GLY A 13 31.59 -2.76 -12.17
C GLY A 13 30.75 -3.96 -11.71
N ALA A 14 30.13 -3.91 -10.53
CA ALA A 14 29.22 -4.97 -10.10
C ALA A 14 28.04 -5.13 -11.09
N ILE A 15 27.81 -6.36 -11.54
CA ILE A 15 26.67 -6.71 -12.40
C ILE A 15 25.39 -6.90 -11.56
N LYS A 16 25.54 -7.38 -10.33
CA LYS A 16 24.44 -7.61 -9.38
C LYS A 16 24.78 -7.03 -8.02
N CYS A 17 23.83 -6.33 -7.39
CA CYS A 17 24.01 -5.81 -6.03
C CYS A 17 24.00 -6.97 -5.02
N ARG A 18 25.02 -7.04 -4.16
CA ARG A 18 25.12 -8.04 -3.09
C ARG A 18 24.04 -7.87 -2.02
N TYR A 19 23.59 -6.64 -1.77
CA TYR A 19 22.65 -6.32 -0.69
C TYR A 19 21.20 -6.56 -1.08
N CYS A 20 20.74 -5.99 -2.20
CA CYS A 20 19.34 -6.12 -2.62
C CYS A 20 19.12 -7.09 -3.79
N GLY A 21 20.18 -7.62 -4.40
CA GLY A 21 20.06 -8.53 -5.53
C GLY A 21 19.77 -7.87 -6.87
N SER A 22 19.79 -6.53 -6.97
CA SER A 22 19.46 -5.83 -8.21
C SER A 22 20.44 -6.09 -9.34
N MET A 23 19.95 -6.32 -10.54
CA MET A 23 20.79 -6.34 -11.74
C MET A 23 21.12 -4.90 -12.14
N LEU A 24 22.39 -4.53 -12.07
CA LEU A 24 22.88 -3.17 -12.31
C LEU A 24 23.15 -2.90 -13.80
N ASN A 25 23.15 -3.96 -14.60
CA ASN A 25 23.28 -3.95 -16.05
C ASN A 25 21.94 -4.14 -16.78
N ALA A 26 20.85 -4.41 -16.05
CA ALA A 26 19.54 -4.55 -16.65
C ALA A 26 19.02 -3.16 -17.04
N GLN A 27 18.52 -3.04 -18.27
CA GLN A 27 17.75 -1.85 -18.66
C GLN A 27 16.59 -1.70 -17.67
N PRO A 28 16.35 -0.51 -17.09
CA PRO A 28 15.24 -0.33 -16.18
C PRO A 28 13.94 -0.76 -16.87
N TYR A 29 13.17 -1.61 -16.20
CA TYR A 29 11.80 -1.95 -16.59
C TYR A 29 11.01 -0.64 -16.75
N GLY A 30 10.82 -0.21 -18.01
CA GLY A 30 10.29 1.12 -18.33
C GLY A 30 11.21 2.03 -19.16
N SER A 31 12.11 1.54 -20.02
CA SER A 31 12.84 2.41 -20.97
C SER A 31 12.06 2.76 -22.24
N SER A 32 10.77 2.43 -22.32
CA SER A 32 9.88 2.80 -23.42
C SER A 32 9.18 4.13 -23.15
N ALA A 33 8.85 4.90 -24.19
CA ALA A 33 8.04 6.14 -24.09
C ALA A 33 6.68 5.97 -23.37
N GLU A 34 6.25 4.73 -23.11
CA GLU A 34 5.05 4.36 -22.35
C GLU A 34 5.28 4.19 -20.83
N SER A 35 6.52 4.34 -20.35
CA SER A 35 6.84 4.17 -18.93
C SER A 35 6.22 5.26 -18.08
N VAL A 36 5.79 4.89 -16.87
CA VAL A 36 5.30 5.85 -15.88
C VAL A 36 6.47 6.62 -15.30
N ASP A 37 6.44 7.95 -15.37
CA ASP A 37 7.51 8.80 -14.84
C ASP A 37 7.25 9.26 -13.39
N ASP A 38 8.28 9.84 -12.75
CA ASP A 38 8.21 10.31 -11.37
C ASP A 38 7.25 11.49 -11.16
N ALA A 39 6.98 12.29 -12.20
CA ALA A 39 6.04 13.39 -12.13
C ALA A 39 4.59 12.87 -12.14
N GLU A 40 4.30 11.86 -12.96
CA GLU A 40 3.04 11.14 -13.02
C GLU A 40 2.78 10.40 -11.70
N LEU A 41 3.79 9.70 -11.15
CA LEU A 41 3.70 9.08 -9.82
C LEU A 41 3.38 10.11 -8.74
N ARG A 42 4.06 11.26 -8.74
CA ARG A 42 3.83 12.30 -7.73
C ARG A 42 2.46 12.96 -7.87
N ALA A 43 2.00 13.20 -9.10
CA ALA A 43 0.66 13.70 -9.38
C ALA A 43 -0.42 12.73 -8.89
N PHE A 44 -0.23 11.42 -9.10
CA PHE A 44 -1.20 10.41 -8.68
C PHE A 44 -1.12 10.07 -7.18
N ILE A 45 0.07 9.90 -6.61
CA ILE A 45 0.24 9.44 -5.21
C ILE A 45 0.09 10.61 -4.22
N GLY A 46 0.57 11.79 -4.59
CA GLY A 46 0.58 12.98 -3.74
C GLY A 46 1.68 12.95 -2.67
N ARG A 47 1.35 13.44 -1.46
CA ARG A 47 2.32 13.77 -0.39
C ARG A 47 3.30 12.64 -0.04
N ASN A 48 2.87 11.38 -0.10
CA ASN A 48 3.68 10.23 0.31
C ASN A 48 4.45 9.59 -0.86
N CYS A 49 4.58 10.28 -2.01
CA CYS A 49 5.20 9.72 -3.21
C CYS A 49 6.57 9.11 -2.94
N ASP A 50 7.45 9.81 -2.22
CA ASP A 50 8.84 9.37 -2.01
C ASP A 50 8.90 8.03 -1.26
N TYR A 51 8.01 7.82 -0.28
CA TYR A 51 7.86 6.52 0.39
C TYR A 51 7.48 5.42 -0.60
N TYR A 52 6.47 5.65 -1.45
CA TYR A 52 5.98 4.63 -2.38
C TYR A 52 6.95 4.35 -3.50
N THR A 53 7.59 5.36 -4.08
CA THR A 53 8.62 5.18 -5.10
C THR A 53 9.76 4.33 -4.56
N ALA A 54 10.18 4.52 -3.31
CA ALA A 54 11.19 3.67 -2.67
C ALA A 54 10.73 2.21 -2.47
N GLN A 55 9.44 1.95 -2.20
CA GLN A 55 8.91 0.58 -2.16
C GLN A 55 8.80 -0.02 -3.56
N PHE A 56 8.36 0.76 -4.55
CA PHE A 56 8.11 0.32 -5.92
C PHE A 56 9.39 -0.16 -6.61
N GLN A 57 10.52 0.51 -6.33
CA GLN A 57 11.85 0.09 -6.81
C GLN A 57 12.23 -1.32 -6.36
N LYS A 58 11.68 -1.82 -5.25
CA LYS A 58 11.95 -3.19 -4.77
C LYS A 58 11.27 -4.26 -5.63
N PHE A 59 10.24 -3.90 -6.38
CA PHE A 59 9.51 -4.82 -7.26
C PHE A 59 10.09 -4.90 -8.66
N THR A 60 11.12 -4.11 -8.98
CA THR A 60 11.75 -4.08 -10.32
C THR A 60 13.27 -4.31 -10.25
N VAL A 61 13.76 -4.79 -9.12
CA VAL A 61 15.18 -5.06 -8.80
C VAL A 61 15.85 -5.95 -9.84
N THR A 62 15.15 -6.95 -10.37
CA THR A 62 15.68 -7.92 -11.34
C THR A 62 15.56 -7.45 -12.79
N GLY A 63 15.06 -6.23 -13.04
CA GLY A 63 14.78 -5.71 -14.38
C GLY A 63 13.42 -6.15 -14.94
N ARG A 64 12.62 -6.88 -14.17
CA ARG A 64 11.23 -7.23 -14.46
C ARG A 64 10.36 -7.00 -13.23
N GLU A 65 9.06 -6.84 -13.43
CA GLU A 65 8.10 -6.78 -12.32
C GLU A 65 8.07 -8.12 -11.58
N GLU A 66 8.40 -8.10 -10.29
CA GLU A 66 8.35 -9.24 -9.40
C GLU A 66 7.77 -8.84 -8.03
N PHE A 67 7.00 -9.76 -7.46
CA PHE A 67 6.56 -9.61 -6.08
C PHE A 67 7.76 -9.72 -5.13
N ALA A 68 7.88 -8.76 -4.22
CA ALA A 68 8.76 -8.83 -3.07
C ALA A 68 7.96 -8.50 -1.80
N PRO A 69 8.14 -9.24 -0.68
CA PRO A 69 7.48 -8.90 0.57
C PRO A 69 7.99 -7.56 1.09
N THR A 70 7.08 -6.63 1.39
CA THR A 70 7.45 -5.31 1.94
C THR A 70 6.46 -4.92 3.03
N TRP A 71 6.95 -4.35 4.13
CA TRP A 71 6.09 -4.03 5.26
C TRP A 71 5.41 -2.67 5.12
N ASN A 72 4.11 -2.62 5.39
CA ASN A 72 3.29 -1.42 5.45
C ASN A 72 2.52 -1.36 6.78
N TRP A 73 2.98 -0.49 7.67
CA TRP A 73 2.38 -0.28 8.98
C TRP A 73 0.91 0.15 8.93
N SER A 74 0.56 1.02 7.99
CA SER A 74 -0.81 1.52 7.86
C SER A 74 -1.78 0.43 7.40
N ALA A 75 -1.37 -0.41 6.46
CA ALA A 75 -2.19 -1.52 5.98
C ALA A 75 -2.27 -2.66 7.01
N PHE A 76 -1.21 -2.90 7.78
CA PHE A 76 -1.25 -3.81 8.92
C PHE A 76 -2.27 -3.35 9.96
N GLY A 77 -2.24 -2.08 10.40
CA GLY A 77 -3.16 -1.60 11.43
C GLY A 77 -4.60 -1.38 10.93
N PHE A 78 -4.76 -1.00 9.66
CA PHE A 78 -6.02 -0.48 9.13
C PHE A 78 -6.48 -1.15 7.82
N THR A 79 -5.99 -2.35 7.52
CA THR A 79 -6.35 -3.23 6.37
C THR A 79 -7.28 -2.61 5.31
N PHE A 80 -8.60 -2.84 5.38
CA PHE A 80 -9.54 -2.38 4.35
C PHE A 80 -9.71 -0.86 4.37
N VAL A 81 -9.65 -0.22 5.54
CA VAL A 81 -9.73 1.24 5.69
C VAL A 81 -8.55 1.93 4.98
N TRP A 82 -7.33 1.38 5.08
CA TRP A 82 -6.17 1.91 4.37
C TRP A 82 -6.34 1.77 2.84
N MET A 83 -6.88 0.66 2.37
CA MET A 83 -7.16 0.47 0.95
C MET A 83 -8.22 1.45 0.44
N LEU A 84 -9.29 1.65 1.22
CA LEU A 84 -10.33 2.64 0.93
C LEU A 84 -9.77 4.07 0.91
N TYR A 85 -8.96 4.41 1.91
CA TYR A 85 -8.25 5.68 2.00
C TYR A 85 -7.40 5.95 0.75
N ARG A 86 -6.81 4.92 0.14
CA ARG A 86 -6.02 4.99 -1.10
C ARG A 86 -6.82 4.71 -2.39
N LYS A 87 -8.15 4.77 -2.32
CA LYS A 87 -9.07 4.60 -3.46
C LYS A 87 -8.98 3.23 -4.16
N MET A 88 -8.46 2.22 -3.47
CA MET A 88 -8.45 0.83 -3.93
C MET A 88 -9.75 0.12 -3.53
N TYR A 89 -10.87 0.55 -4.10
CA TYR A 89 -12.21 0.13 -3.67
C TYR A 89 -12.43 -1.38 -3.80
N TRP A 90 -11.93 -1.99 -4.87
CA TRP A 90 -12.06 -3.44 -5.09
C TRP A 90 -11.34 -4.24 -3.99
N GLN A 91 -10.06 -3.94 -3.77
CA GLN A 91 -9.27 -4.60 -2.73
C GLN A 91 -9.84 -4.31 -1.32
N SER A 92 -10.34 -3.09 -1.09
CA SER A 92 -11.03 -2.73 0.15
C SER A 92 -12.26 -3.59 0.39
N ALA A 93 -13.12 -3.78 -0.63
CA ALA A 93 -14.33 -4.58 -0.49
C ALA A 93 -14.00 -6.06 -0.21
N VAL A 94 -13.05 -6.63 -0.95
CA VAL A 94 -12.62 -8.03 -0.76
C VAL A 94 -12.04 -8.23 0.64
N THR A 95 -11.13 -7.36 1.08
CA THR A 95 -10.52 -7.50 2.41
C THR A 95 -11.50 -7.24 3.56
N PHE A 96 -12.49 -6.37 3.37
CA PHE A 96 -13.57 -6.18 4.32
C PHE A 96 -14.42 -7.45 4.49
N LEU A 97 -14.79 -8.11 3.39
CA LEU A 97 -15.56 -9.37 3.46
C LEU A 97 -14.78 -10.47 4.19
N ILE A 98 -13.46 -10.58 3.96
CA ILE A 98 -12.61 -11.55 4.65
C ILE A 98 -12.49 -11.19 6.14
N PHE A 99 -12.39 -9.90 6.48
CA PHE A 99 -12.35 -9.43 7.86
C PHE A 99 -13.63 -9.75 8.66
N CYS A 100 -14.78 -9.89 7.99
CA CYS A 100 -16.01 -10.31 8.65
C CYS A 100 -16.03 -11.81 9.04
N VAL A 101 -15.06 -12.61 8.57
CA VAL A 101 -14.96 -14.03 8.92
C VAL A 101 -14.30 -14.17 10.29
N PRO A 102 -14.96 -14.79 11.29
CA PRO A 102 -14.35 -15.00 12.60
C PRO A 102 -13.07 -15.85 12.51
N GLY A 103 -12.04 -15.46 13.27
CA GLY A 103 -10.80 -16.24 13.43
C GLY A 103 -9.69 -15.98 12.40
N VAL A 104 -9.93 -15.23 11.32
CA VAL A 104 -8.89 -14.95 10.29
C VAL A 104 -8.26 -13.56 10.41
N ASN A 105 -8.76 -12.70 11.30
CA ASN A 105 -8.44 -11.27 11.34
C ASN A 105 -6.96 -10.98 11.48
N LEU A 106 -6.28 -11.55 12.49
CA LEU A 106 -4.86 -11.26 12.72
C LEU A 106 -3.99 -11.70 11.52
N LEU A 107 -4.27 -12.88 10.96
CA LEU A 107 -3.55 -13.38 9.78
C LEU A 107 -3.79 -12.49 8.56
N LEU A 108 -5.03 -12.01 8.38
CA LEU A 108 -5.36 -11.05 7.32
C LEU A 108 -4.57 -9.75 7.48
N HIS A 109 -4.52 -9.18 8.69
CA HIS A 109 -3.76 -7.96 8.98
C HIS A 109 -2.27 -8.12 8.64
N ILE A 110 -1.65 -9.23 9.04
CA ILE A 110 -0.24 -9.53 8.74
C ILE A 110 -0.03 -9.70 7.23
N ALA A 111 -0.86 -10.51 6.56
CA ALA A 111 -0.76 -10.75 5.13
C ALA A 111 -0.90 -9.45 4.32
N VAL A 112 -1.90 -8.62 4.67
CA VAL A 112 -2.12 -7.31 4.04
C VAL A 112 -0.96 -6.36 4.36
N GLY A 113 -0.40 -6.40 5.57
CA GLY A 113 0.80 -5.64 5.92
C GLY A 113 1.99 -5.93 5.02
N ILE A 114 2.15 -7.18 4.56
CA ILE A 114 3.26 -7.62 3.68
C ILE A 114 2.98 -7.35 2.20
N VAL A 115 1.72 -7.49 1.76
CA VAL A 115 1.35 -7.52 0.33
C VAL A 115 0.83 -6.17 -0.18
N SER A 116 0.34 -5.30 0.72
CA SER A 116 -0.36 -4.05 0.35
C SER A 116 0.44 -3.08 -0.52
N ASN A 117 1.74 -2.92 -0.29
CA ASN A 117 2.57 -2.04 -1.12
C ASN A 117 2.67 -2.53 -2.57
N TYR A 118 2.72 -3.86 -2.78
CA TYR A 118 2.73 -4.45 -4.12
C TYR A 118 1.36 -4.31 -4.79
N LEU A 119 0.26 -4.50 -4.04
CA LEU A 119 -1.09 -4.25 -4.57
C LEU A 119 -1.26 -2.78 -4.98
N TYR A 120 -0.75 -1.85 -4.17
CA TYR A 120 -0.79 -0.44 -4.48
C TYR A 120 0.10 -0.06 -5.66
N TYR A 121 1.28 -0.66 -5.78
CA TYR A 121 2.15 -0.54 -6.96
C TYR A 121 1.41 -0.87 -8.25
N ARG A 122 0.81 -2.07 -8.33
CA ARG A 122 0.05 -2.49 -9.51
C ARG A 122 -1.15 -1.60 -9.79
N HIS A 123 -1.84 -1.17 -8.73
CA HIS A 123 -2.97 -0.25 -8.85
C HIS A 123 -2.55 1.10 -9.46
N VAL A 124 -1.49 1.71 -8.93
CA VAL A 124 -0.98 3.00 -9.40
C VAL A 124 -0.53 2.90 -10.86
N LEU A 125 0.33 1.93 -11.18
CA LEU A 125 0.85 1.80 -12.54
C LEU A 125 -0.25 1.51 -13.55
N GLY A 126 -1.17 0.57 -13.24
CA GLY A 126 -2.29 0.27 -14.12
C GLY A 126 -3.15 1.51 -14.38
N LYS A 127 -3.51 2.26 -13.33
CA LYS A 127 -4.33 3.47 -13.47
C LYS A 127 -3.65 4.58 -14.27
N ILE A 128 -2.36 4.81 -14.06
CA ILE A 128 -1.62 5.81 -14.83
C ILE A 128 -1.53 5.39 -16.29
N SER A 129 -1.16 4.13 -16.57
CA SER A 129 -1.06 3.62 -17.94
C SER A 129 -2.41 3.69 -18.69
N ASP A 130 -3.52 3.34 -18.03
CA ASP A 130 -4.86 3.45 -18.61
C ASP A 130 -5.22 4.91 -18.95
N LEU A 131 -4.85 5.85 -18.08
CA LEU A 131 -5.08 7.28 -18.32
C LEU A 131 -4.22 7.84 -19.44
N LYS A 132 -2.95 7.44 -19.53
CA LYS A 132 -2.04 7.86 -20.63
C LYS A 132 -2.58 7.44 -21.99
N ARG A 133 -3.23 6.29 -22.09
CA ARG A 133 -3.83 5.78 -23.33
C ARG A 133 -5.10 6.53 -23.75
N THR A 134 -5.78 7.17 -22.80
CA THR A 134 -7.11 7.77 -23.02
C THR A 134 -7.11 9.30 -22.93
N SER A 135 -6.06 9.91 -22.39
CA SER A 135 -5.97 11.35 -22.12
C SER A 135 -4.97 12.05 -23.03
N THR A 136 -5.21 13.34 -23.31
CA THR A 136 -4.22 14.21 -23.95
C THR A 136 -3.16 14.67 -22.93
N PRO A 137 -1.93 15.02 -23.36
CA PRO A 137 -0.88 15.48 -22.45
C PRO A 137 -1.28 16.66 -21.56
N GLN A 138 -2.07 17.60 -22.08
CA GLN A 138 -2.55 18.76 -21.31
C GLN A 138 -3.50 18.37 -20.17
N ASN A 139 -4.29 17.31 -20.34
CA ASN A 139 -5.31 16.89 -19.38
C ASN A 139 -4.84 15.76 -18.45
N LEU A 140 -3.67 15.17 -18.71
CA LEU A 140 -3.18 14.01 -17.96
C LEU A 140 -2.91 14.34 -16.49
N SER A 141 -2.06 15.34 -16.21
CA SER A 141 -1.70 15.71 -14.83
C SER A 141 -2.91 16.04 -13.94
N PRO A 142 -3.88 16.89 -14.35
CA PRO A 142 -5.07 17.14 -13.52
C PRO A 142 -5.93 15.88 -13.34
N ALA A 143 -6.05 15.02 -14.37
CA ALA A 143 -6.79 13.76 -14.24
C ALA A 143 -6.12 12.79 -13.25
N LEU A 144 -4.78 12.70 -13.25
CA LEU A 144 -4.01 11.91 -12.30
C LEU A 144 -4.25 12.37 -10.86
N GLN A 145 -4.28 13.69 -10.62
CA GLN A 145 -4.52 14.26 -9.29
C GLN A 145 -5.95 13.99 -8.79
N GLN A 146 -6.95 14.05 -9.69
CA GLN A 146 -8.34 13.77 -9.33
C GLN A 146 -8.59 12.30 -9.01
N LEU A 147 -8.05 11.39 -9.82
CA LEU A 147 -8.24 9.95 -9.64
C LEU A 147 -7.37 9.38 -8.53
N GLY A 148 -6.15 9.90 -8.38
CA GLY A 148 -5.21 9.55 -7.33
C GLY A 148 -5.51 10.21 -5.98
N GLY A 149 -4.48 10.42 -5.18
CA GLY A 149 -4.56 11.01 -3.86
C GLY A 149 -5.22 10.09 -2.83
N VAL A 150 -5.89 10.71 -1.86
CA VAL A 150 -6.42 10.01 -0.69
C VAL A 150 -7.79 10.54 -0.28
N HIS A 151 -8.59 9.69 0.35
CA HIS A 151 -9.88 10.05 0.95
C HIS A 151 -9.72 10.42 2.41
N THR A 152 -9.53 11.71 2.71
CA THR A 152 -9.31 12.17 4.09
C THR A 152 -10.47 11.83 5.04
N TRP A 153 -11.70 11.74 4.53
CA TRP A 153 -12.86 11.31 5.32
C TRP A 153 -12.72 9.89 5.90
N ALA A 154 -11.96 9.01 5.22
CA ALA A 154 -11.74 7.65 5.69
C ALA A 154 -10.94 7.61 7.00
N ILE A 155 -10.11 8.64 7.27
CA ILE A 155 -9.40 8.78 8.55
C ILE A 155 -10.42 9.01 9.67
N THR A 156 -11.34 9.96 9.48
CA THR A 156 -12.39 10.27 10.46
C THR A 156 -13.26 9.05 10.73
N VAL A 157 -13.71 8.35 9.68
CA VAL A 157 -14.50 7.12 9.82
C VAL A 157 -13.71 6.04 10.57
N GLY A 158 -12.43 5.85 10.26
CA GLY A 158 -11.56 4.92 10.97
C GLY A 158 -11.42 5.24 12.46
N ILE A 159 -11.25 6.52 12.82
CA ILE A 159 -11.17 6.96 14.22
C ILE A 159 -12.49 6.69 14.94
N VAL A 160 -13.63 7.06 14.36
CA VAL A 160 -14.95 6.84 14.96
C VAL A 160 -15.21 5.35 15.17
N ALA A 161 -14.89 4.51 14.18
CA ALA A 161 -15.03 3.06 14.28
C ALA A 161 -14.15 2.47 15.40
N ALA A 162 -12.91 2.94 15.52
CA ALA A 162 -12.00 2.50 16.59
C ALA A 162 -12.52 2.89 17.99
N VAL A 163 -13.05 4.10 18.15
CA VAL A 163 -13.66 4.54 19.42
C VAL A 163 -14.87 3.68 19.76
N ILE A 164 -15.77 3.43 18.80
CA ILE A 164 -16.94 2.55 19.00
C ILE A 164 -16.49 1.14 19.41
N LEU A 165 -15.46 0.60 18.76
CA LEU A 165 -14.91 -0.72 19.09
C LEU A 165 -14.35 -0.78 20.52
N VAL A 166 -13.63 0.25 20.96
CA VAL A 166 -13.11 0.32 22.34
C VAL A 166 -14.25 0.40 23.36
N LEU A 167 -15.27 1.22 23.07
CA LEU A 167 -16.43 1.35 23.95
C LEU A 167 -17.24 0.05 24.03
N SER A 168 -17.43 -0.65 22.91
CA SER A 168 -18.16 -1.93 22.89
C SER A 168 -17.40 -3.03 23.62
N ILE A 169 -16.07 -3.10 23.48
CA ILE A 169 -15.22 -4.00 24.24
C ILE A 169 -15.30 -3.69 25.74
N SER A 170 -15.20 -2.41 26.11
CA SER A 170 -15.28 -1.98 27.52
C SER A 170 -16.62 -2.31 28.15
N PHE A 171 -17.72 -2.09 27.42
CA PHE A 171 -19.06 -2.47 27.84
C PHE A 171 -19.21 -3.98 28.02
N MET A 172 -18.71 -4.79 27.08
CA MET A 172 -18.70 -6.24 27.18
C MET A 172 -17.93 -6.74 28.41
N PHE A 173 -16.76 -6.17 28.69
CA PHE A 173 -15.99 -6.51 29.89
C PHE A 173 -16.75 -6.16 31.18
N ALA A 174 -17.42 -5.01 31.22
CA ALA A 174 -18.21 -4.60 32.38
C ALA A 174 -19.40 -5.57 32.62
N THR A 175 -20.12 -5.97 31.57
CA THR A 175 -21.26 -6.89 31.71
C THR A 175 -20.85 -8.30 32.08
N ILE A 176 -19.72 -8.81 31.55
CA ILE A 176 -19.17 -10.10 31.95
C ILE A 176 -18.73 -10.07 33.43
N SER A 177 -18.09 -8.99 33.86
CA SER A 177 -17.64 -8.86 35.25
C SER A 177 -18.82 -8.85 36.24
N THR A 178 -19.91 -8.14 35.91
CA THR A 178 -21.11 -8.14 36.76
C THR A 178 -21.83 -9.48 36.78
N LEU A 179 -21.86 -10.22 35.66
CA LEU A 179 -22.40 -11.58 35.59
C LEU A 179 -21.58 -12.56 36.46
N ILE A 180 -20.25 -12.50 36.41
CA ILE A 180 -19.38 -13.37 37.19
C ILE A 180 -19.50 -13.06 38.69
N LEU A 181 -19.43 -11.79 39.09
CA LEU A 181 -19.51 -11.38 40.49
C LEU A 181 -20.92 -11.55 41.07
N GLY A 182 -21.97 -11.29 40.27
CA GLY A 182 -23.36 -11.44 40.68
C GLY A 182 -23.82 -12.90 40.81
N GLY A 183 -23.19 -13.84 40.09
CA GLY A 183 -23.45 -15.28 40.22
C GLY A 183 -22.73 -15.97 41.39
N MET A 184 -21.90 -15.24 42.15
CA MET A 184 -21.19 -15.76 43.34
C MET A 184 -21.94 -15.51 44.66
N HIS A 185 -23.13 -14.89 44.59
CA HIS A 185 -24.05 -14.66 45.72
C HIS A 185 -25.28 -15.55 45.61
#